data_AF-A0A6G4JZH4-F1
#
_entry.id   AF-A0A6G4JZH4-F1
#
_cell.length_a   1.000
_cell.length_b   1.000
_cell.length_c   1.000
_cell.angle_alpha   90.00
_cell.angle_beta   90.00
_cell.angle_gamma   90.00
#
_symmetry.space_group_name_H-M   'P 1'
#
loop_
_entity.id
_entity.type
_entity.pdbx_description
1 polymer ?
#
loop_
_entity_poly.entity_id
_entity_poly.type
_entity_poly.pdbx_seq_one_letter_code
_entity_poly.pdbx_strand_id
1 'polypeptide(L)' 'IAKRLEGFGDDRESIRAFGLDVVTAMCDRLLQGGAPGLHFYTLNAAGSTRAIWQRLGL' A
#
# COMPACT_ATOMS: atom_id res chain seq x y z
N ILE A 1 3.98 6.87 10.47
CA ILE A 1 2.74 6.82 9.65
C ILE A 1 1.66 7.74 10.25
N ALA A 2 1.26 7.56 11.52
CA ALA A 2 0.22 8.37 12.20
C ALA A 2 0.33 9.90 12.01
N LYS A 3 1.47 10.51 12.35
CA LYS A 3 1.69 11.96 12.19
C LYS A 3 1.53 12.50 10.76
N ARG A 4 1.80 11.68 9.73
CA ARG A 4 1.61 12.09 8.33
C ARG A 4 0.15 11.95 7.90
N LEU A 5 -0.56 10.94 8.41
CA LEU A 5 -1.99 10.78 8.18
C LEU A 5 -2.82 11.90 8.81
N GLU A 6 -2.43 12.35 10.02
CA GLU A 6 -3.05 13.50 10.70
C GLU A 6 -2.95 14.79 9.86
N GLY A 7 -1.86 14.96 9.11
CA GLY A 7 -1.65 16.14 8.25
C GLY A 7 -2.54 16.21 7.01
N PHE A 8 -3.19 15.11 6.61
CA PHE A 8 -4.09 15.09 5.47
C PHE A 8 -5.56 15.42 5.82
N GLY A 9 -5.91 15.46 7.11
CA GLY A 9 -7.28 15.75 7.54
C GLY A 9 -8.32 14.82 6.87
N ASP A 10 -9.28 15.42 6.17
CA ASP A 10 -10.34 14.73 5.43
C ASP A 10 -10.02 14.50 3.94
N ASP A 11 -8.80 14.78 3.48
CA ASP A 11 -8.38 14.49 2.12
C ASP A 11 -8.15 12.98 1.93
N ARG A 12 -9.25 12.27 1.70
CA ARG A 12 -9.28 10.82 1.51
C ARG A 12 -8.50 10.38 0.29
N GLU A 13 -8.34 11.24 -0.72
CA GLU A 13 -7.58 10.91 -1.92
C GLU A 13 -6.08 10.91 -1.62
N SER A 14 -5.59 11.98 -0.99
CA SER A 14 -4.18 12.07 -0.57
C SER A 14 -3.82 10.99 0.45
N ILE A 15 -4.72 10.67 1.39
CA ILE A 15 -4.54 9.56 2.35
C ILE A 15 -4.37 8.23 1.61
N ARG A 16 -5.21 7.96 0.61
CA ARG A 16 -5.14 6.73 -0.18
C ARG A 16 -3.86 6.66 -1.00
N ALA A 17 -3.49 7.74 -1.69
CA ALA A 17 -2.27 7.80 -2.48
C ALA A 17 -1.03 7.56 -1.61
N PHE A 18 -0.94 8.25 -0.47
CA PHE A 18 0.15 8.06 0.49
C PHE A 18 0.18 6.65 1.07
N GLY A 19 -0.98 6.09 1.44
CA GLY A 19 -1.08 4.71 1.91
C GLY A 19 -0.59 3.71 0.86
N LEU A 20 -0.92 3.95 -0.41
CA LEU A 20 -0.48 3.12 -1.53
C LEU A 20 1.04 3.16 -1.69
N ASP A 21 1.68 4.33 -1.59
CA ASP A 21 3.13 4.48 -1.67
C ASP A 21 3.84 3.74 -0.53
N VAL A 22 3.36 3.93 0.71
CA VAL A 22 3.94 3.30 1.91
C VAL A 22 3.84 1.78 1.84
N VAL A 23 2.67 1.25 1.48
CA VAL A 23 2.45 -0.20 1.43
C VAL A 23 3.23 -0.81 0.27
N THR A 24 3.28 -0.16 -0.89
CA THR A 24 4.08 -0.64 -2.04
C THR A 24 5.56 -0.78 -1.65
N ALA A 25 6.14 0.26 -1.03
CA ALA A 25 7.55 0.22 -0.60
C ALA A 25 7.81 -0.85 0.47
N MET A 26 6.84 -1.11 1.35
CA MET A 26 6.93 -2.19 2.32
C MET A 26 6.93 -3.56 1.65
N CYS A 27 6.01 -3.80 0.71
CA CYS A 27 5.91 -5.04 -0.04
C CYS A 27 7.18 -5.32 -0.85
N ASP A 28 7.71 -4.31 -1.54
CA ASP A 28 8.95 -4.40 -2.32
C ASP A 28 10.13 -4.82 -1.42
N ARG A 29 10.28 -4.20 -0.25
CA ARG A 29 11.32 -4.59 0.73
C ARG A 29 11.18 -6.02 1.23
N LEU A 30 9.96 -6.52 1.41
CA LEU A 30 9.72 -7.91 1.85
C LEU A 30 10.12 -8.90 0.74
N LEU A 31 9.74 -8.63 -0.51
CA LEU A 31 10.08 -9.47 -1.66
C LEU A 31 11.59 -9.48 -1.91
N GLN A 32 12.24 -8.32 -1.89
CA GLN A 32 13.70 -8.21 -1.96
C GLN A 32 14.39 -8.91 -0.79
N GLY A 33 13.74 -8.97 0.38
CA GLY A 33 14.18 -9.71 1.55
C GLY A 33 14.00 -11.24 1.46
N GLY A 34 13.52 -11.77 0.33
CA GLY A 34 13.34 -13.20 0.10
C GLY A 34 12.01 -13.77 0.57
N ALA A 35 11.01 -12.93 0.87
CA ALA A 35 9.68 -13.43 1.16
C ALA A 35 9.13 -14.21 -0.06
N PRO A 36 8.52 -15.40 0.13
CA PRO A 36 8.06 -16.24 -0.98
C PRO A 36 6.81 -15.68 -1.69
N GLY A 37 6.13 -14.70 -1.10
CA GLY A 37 4.93 -14.09 -1.65
C GLY A 37 4.28 -13.11 -0.68
N LEU A 38 3.16 -12.52 -1.10
CA LEU A 38 2.39 -11.53 -0.35
C LEU A 38 0.93 -11.98 -0.21
N HIS A 39 0.34 -11.78 0.98
CA HIS A 39 -1.07 -12.02 1.23
C HIS A 39 -1.76 -10.72 1.64
N PHE A 40 -2.86 -10.37 0.97
CA PHE A 40 -3.58 -9.12 1.19
C PHE A 40 -4.95 -9.36 1.81
N TYR A 41 -5.22 -8.70 2.94
CA TYR A 41 -6.58 -8.53 3.44
C TYR A 41 -7.24 -7.37 2.70
N THR A 42 -8.07 -7.69 1.71
CA THR A 42 -8.70 -6.71 0.81
C THR A 42 -9.91 -6.01 1.43
N LEU A 43 -10.45 -6.53 2.53
CA LEU A 43 -11.70 -6.06 3.15
C LEU A 43 -12.84 -5.96 2.12
N ASN A 44 -12.97 -6.97 1.25
CA ASN A 44 -13.93 -7.04 0.15
C ASN A 44 -13.76 -5.97 -0.95
N ALA A 45 -12.62 -5.29 -1.00
CA ALA A 45 -12.31 -4.28 -2.02
C ALA A 45 -10.93 -4.51 -2.68
N ALA A 46 -10.92 -4.73 -4.00
CA ALA A 46 -9.69 -5.09 -4.72
C ALA A 46 -8.86 -3.88 -5.21
N GLY A 47 -9.39 -2.65 -5.17
CA GLY A 47 -8.78 -1.48 -5.82
C GLY A 47 -7.34 -1.20 -5.35
N SER A 48 -7.14 -1.07 -4.04
CA SER A 48 -5.81 -0.80 -3.47
C SER A 48 -4.84 -1.96 -3.69
N THR A 49 -5.30 -3.20 -3.51
CA THR A 49 -4.47 -4.39 -3.72
C THR A 49 -4.02 -4.53 -5.17
N ARG A 50 -4.92 -4.28 -6.13
CA ARG A 50 -4.58 -4.30 -7.56
C ARG A 50 -3.56 -3.22 -7.91
N ALA A 51 -3.72 -2.02 -7.37
CA ALA A 51 -2.79 -0.93 -7.62
C ALA A 51 -1.39 -1.21 -7.03
N ILE A 52 -1.30 -1.82 -5.84
CA ILE A 52 -0.03 -2.29 -5.26
C ILE A 52 0.60 -3.35 -6.16
N TRP A 53 -0.17 -4.36 -6.57
CA TRP A 53 0.31 -5.44 -7.44
C TRP A 53 0.91 -4.91 -8.75
N GLN A 54 0.21 -3.98 -9.41
CA GLN A 54 0.69 -3.31 -10.62
C GLN A 54 1.97 -2.51 -10.40
N ARG A 55 2.08 -1.78 -9.27
CA ARG A 55 3.27 -0.99 -8.93
C ARG A 55 4.49 -1.86 -8.64
N LEU A 56 4.28 -3.08 -8.16
CA LEU A 56 5.35 -4.07 -7.94
C LEU A 56 5.77 -4.79 -9.23
N GLY A 57 5.04 -4.60 -10.33
CA GLY A 57 5.34 -5.25 -11.61
C GLY A 57 5.04 -6.75 -11.62
N LEU A 58 4.08 -7.18 -10.79
CA LEU A 58 3.64 -8.58 -10.66
C LEU A 58 2.36 -8.84 -11.45
#